data_AF-A0A2K0T430-F1
#
_entry.id   AF-A0A2K0T430-F1
#
_cell.length_a   1.000
_cell.length_b   1.000
_cell.length_c   1.000
_cell.angle_alpha   90.00
_cell.angle_beta   90.00
_cell.angle_gamma   90.00
#
_symmetry.space_group_name_H-M   'P 1'
#
loop_
_entity.id
_entity.type
_entity.pdbx_description
1 polymer ?
#
loop_
_entity_poly.entity_id
_entity_poly.type
_entity_poly.pdbx_seq_one_letter_code
_entity_poly.pdbx_strand_id
1 'polypeptide(L)'
;MTWLPEDLDKFFGLFRPDLVGQRPVVDPIDGGYLQTNYNSTPFYLEADLDFQYALALTSPMPVLDVQVGDEFVSGDVNNMLAAFDKYYCGSLNSSLDPQYPDTKPGGYNHTDCGNVTPPKVLSISYTNPEDSFPAAYLERQCIEFLKLGLMGVTVVVSSGDYGTASGYSPGTCIDRKTGVSNATTGEFSPQWPASCPWVTSVGGTQRVTQSASANDSIAGTADMRRNSRLATAETAFSAVLPGVNSTSGGGFSNVFPAPSYQQKAISTYFDQRHEGAHLTSLQKNGFFNATRIGRGFPDVSTLASTYLVYIEGVLETVYGTSASAPVFASIIALINNERLNAGKPTVGFVNPVLYAHPEALNDITTGANLGCGADPAFRATEGWDAVTGLGSPDFARLKNVFMNI
;
A
#
# COMPACT_ATOMS: atom_id res chain seq x y z
N MET A 1 9.54 2.22 13.75
CA MET A 1 8.48 1.41 14.41
C MET A 1 9.06 0.06 14.75
N THR A 2 8.35 -0.79 15.49
CA THR A 2 8.82 -2.12 15.92
C THR A 2 7.61 -2.98 16.29
N TRP A 3 7.79 -4.27 16.54
CA TRP A 3 6.73 -5.20 16.94
C TRP A 3 7.02 -5.81 18.31
N LEU A 4 6.00 -6.36 18.98
CA LEU A 4 6.14 -7.00 20.29
C LEU A 4 6.04 -8.53 20.20
N PRO A 5 7.04 -9.28 20.70
CA PRO A 5 6.99 -10.74 20.76
C PRO A 5 5.70 -11.30 21.39
N GLU A 6 5.22 -10.66 22.46
CA GLU A 6 4.04 -11.08 23.20
C GLU A 6 2.73 -10.88 22.41
N ASP A 7 2.68 -9.86 21.54
CA ASP A 7 1.53 -9.60 20.69
C ASP A 7 1.43 -10.60 19.55
N LEU A 8 2.57 -10.95 18.94
CA LEU A 8 2.65 -12.06 17.99
C LEU A 8 2.17 -13.38 18.64
N ASP A 9 2.64 -13.70 19.86
CA ASP A 9 2.22 -14.92 20.55
C ASP A 9 0.74 -14.95 20.89
N LYS A 10 0.15 -13.83 21.31
CA LYS A 10 -1.30 -13.74 21.56
C LYS A 10 -2.10 -13.89 20.28
N PHE A 11 -1.68 -13.23 19.21
CA PHE A 11 -2.32 -13.35 17.90
C PHE A 11 -2.27 -14.79 17.38
N PHE A 12 -1.09 -15.41 17.40
CA PHE A 12 -0.93 -16.80 16.99
C PHE A 12 -1.68 -17.75 17.91
N GLY A 13 -1.67 -17.54 19.23
CA GLY A 13 -2.45 -18.34 20.17
C GLY A 13 -3.95 -18.38 19.84
N LEU A 14 -4.50 -17.32 19.23
CA LEU A 14 -5.90 -17.26 18.82
C LEU A 14 -6.14 -17.81 17.39
N PHE A 15 -5.30 -17.44 16.42
CA PHE A 15 -5.57 -17.68 14.99
C PHE A 15 -4.69 -18.75 14.34
N ARG A 16 -3.47 -18.96 14.85
CA ARG A 16 -2.47 -19.90 14.32
C ARG A 16 -1.61 -20.49 15.45
N PRO A 17 -2.17 -21.35 16.34
CA PRO A 17 -1.46 -21.81 17.53
C PRO A 17 -0.14 -22.54 17.23
N ASP A 18 -0.01 -23.08 16.03
CA ASP A 18 1.20 -23.71 15.51
C ASP A 18 2.37 -22.73 15.29
N LEU A 19 2.11 -21.42 15.28
CA LEU A 19 3.11 -20.36 15.09
C LEU A 19 3.50 -19.63 16.38
N VAL A 20 2.99 -20.02 17.55
CA VAL A 20 3.43 -19.43 18.82
C VAL A 20 4.95 -19.60 18.97
N GLY A 21 5.65 -18.51 19.29
CA GLY A 21 7.11 -18.42 19.33
C GLY A 21 7.77 -18.10 17.99
N GLN A 22 7.05 -18.08 16.86
CA GLN A 22 7.58 -17.64 15.57
C GLN A 22 7.72 -16.12 15.52
N ARG A 23 8.78 -15.65 14.86
CA ARG A 23 9.16 -14.23 14.78
C ARG A 23 9.65 -13.90 13.38
N PRO A 24 9.52 -12.65 12.92
CA PRO A 24 10.25 -12.21 11.74
C PRO A 24 11.76 -12.21 12.04
N VAL A 25 12.56 -12.39 10.99
CA VAL A 25 14.02 -12.28 11.09
C VAL A 25 14.38 -10.83 10.83
N VAL A 26 14.97 -10.17 11.83
CA VAL A 26 15.43 -8.78 11.70
C VAL A 26 16.60 -8.72 10.72
N ASP A 27 16.44 -7.92 9.67
CA ASP A 27 17.44 -7.61 8.64
C ASP A 27 17.81 -6.12 8.75
N PRO A 28 18.81 -5.79 9.59
CA PRO A 28 19.11 -4.42 9.96
C PRO A 28 19.80 -3.67 8.82
N ILE A 29 19.37 -2.42 8.60
CA ILE A 29 19.99 -1.49 7.66
C ILE A 29 20.34 -0.20 8.41
N ASP A 30 21.58 0.27 8.23
CA ASP A 30 22.10 1.52 8.77
C ASP A 30 21.86 1.62 10.31
N GLY A 31 22.10 0.50 11.02
CA GLY A 31 21.95 0.43 12.48
C GLY A 31 20.59 -0.04 12.97
N GLY A 32 19.73 -0.52 12.07
CA GLY A 32 18.42 -1.09 12.36
C GLY A 32 18.45 -2.05 13.55
N TYR A 33 17.49 -1.92 14.46
CA TYR A 33 17.37 -2.84 15.59
C TYR A 33 15.93 -2.98 16.04
N LEU A 34 15.62 -4.14 16.64
CA LEU A 34 14.40 -4.34 17.37
C LEU A 34 14.46 -3.51 18.65
N GLN A 35 13.84 -2.34 18.62
CA GLN A 35 13.79 -1.44 19.77
C GLN A 35 12.59 -1.80 20.65
N THR A 36 12.76 -1.80 21.97
CA THR A 36 11.65 -1.96 22.94
C THR A 36 11.67 -0.88 24.02
N ASN A 37 12.43 0.19 23.81
CA ASN A 37 12.64 1.28 24.77
C ASN A 37 11.53 2.33 24.68
N TYR A 38 11.04 2.60 23.46
CA TYR A 38 9.91 3.49 23.23
C TYR A 38 8.62 2.67 23.14
N ASN A 39 7.74 2.88 24.10
CA ASN A 39 6.51 2.10 24.27
C ASN A 39 5.28 2.99 24.02
N SER A 40 4.69 2.89 22.83
CA SER A 40 3.39 3.50 22.53
C SER A 40 2.66 2.77 21.42
N THR A 41 1.33 2.76 21.49
CA THR A 41 0.46 2.11 20.50
C THR A 41 0.79 2.50 19.06
N PRO A 42 0.97 3.79 18.69
CA PRO A 42 1.30 4.16 17.31
C PRO A 42 2.65 3.64 16.84
N PHE A 43 3.57 3.34 17.77
CA PHE A 43 4.88 2.82 17.43
C PHE A 43 4.88 1.32 17.13
N TYR A 44 3.93 0.58 17.71
CA TYR A 44 3.79 -0.87 17.53
C TYR A 44 2.76 -1.26 16.48
N LEU A 45 1.65 -0.53 16.42
CA LEU A 45 0.45 -0.88 15.66
C LEU A 45 0.73 -1.34 14.23
N GLU A 46 1.54 -0.59 13.48
CA GLU A 46 1.80 -0.88 12.06
C GLU A 46 2.64 -2.15 11.88
N ALA A 47 3.75 -2.26 12.62
CA ALA A 47 4.63 -3.43 12.51
C ALA A 47 3.97 -4.70 13.07
N ASP A 48 3.22 -4.60 14.17
CA ASP A 48 2.43 -5.71 14.70
C ASP A 48 1.40 -6.19 13.68
N LEU A 49 0.63 -5.28 13.07
CA LEU A 49 -0.32 -5.61 12.00
C LEU A 49 0.37 -6.34 10.83
N ASP A 50 1.46 -5.76 10.32
CA ASP A 50 2.21 -6.30 9.18
C ASP A 50 2.72 -7.72 9.48
N PHE A 51 3.41 -7.92 10.60
CA PHE A 51 4.04 -9.20 10.92
C PHE A 51 3.05 -10.26 11.39
N GLN A 52 1.97 -9.91 12.10
CA GLN A 52 0.91 -10.86 12.49
C GLN A 52 0.28 -11.51 11.26
N TYR A 53 -0.05 -10.71 10.25
CA TYR A 53 -0.67 -11.22 9.02
C TYR A 53 0.33 -11.85 8.06
N ALA A 54 1.52 -11.26 7.86
CA ALA A 54 2.53 -11.83 6.98
C ALA A 54 2.92 -13.25 7.45
N LEU A 55 3.35 -13.42 8.70
CA LEU A 55 3.74 -14.73 9.24
C LEU A 55 2.59 -15.75 9.21
N ALA A 56 1.36 -15.32 9.55
CA ALA A 56 0.20 -16.19 9.55
C ALA A 56 -0.20 -16.64 8.14
N LEU A 57 0.06 -15.84 7.10
CA LEU A 57 -0.31 -16.17 5.72
C LEU A 57 0.79 -16.93 4.97
N THR A 58 2.07 -16.70 5.30
CA THR A 58 3.20 -17.24 4.54
C THR A 58 3.92 -18.41 5.17
N SER A 59 3.62 -18.76 6.42
CA SER A 59 4.31 -19.85 7.12
C SER A 59 4.33 -21.16 6.30
N PRO A 60 5.47 -21.88 6.25
CA PRO A 60 6.70 -21.67 7.04
C PRO A 60 7.77 -20.79 6.35
N MET A 61 7.40 -19.97 5.35
CA MET A 61 8.37 -19.10 4.70
C MET A 61 8.91 -18.05 5.68
N PRO A 62 10.23 -17.74 5.65
CA PRO A 62 10.79 -16.69 6.49
C PRO A 62 10.23 -15.33 6.09
N VAL A 63 9.84 -14.55 7.10
CA VAL A 63 9.45 -13.14 6.94
C VAL A 63 10.59 -12.29 7.49
N LEU A 64 11.05 -11.32 6.71
CA LEU A 64 12.11 -10.40 7.11
C LEU A 64 11.52 -9.11 7.65
N ASP A 65 12.09 -8.60 8.73
CA ASP A 65 11.86 -7.26 9.24
C ASP A 65 13.01 -6.37 8.75
N VAL A 66 12.77 -5.66 7.64
CA VAL A 66 13.74 -4.71 7.05
C VAL A 66 13.71 -3.44 7.89
N GLN A 67 14.50 -3.45 8.95
CA GLN A 67 14.53 -2.39 9.95
C GLN A 67 15.62 -1.38 9.60
N VAL A 68 15.23 -0.12 9.40
CA VAL A 68 16.14 0.91 8.85
C VAL A 68 16.38 2.02 9.87
N GLY A 69 17.65 2.38 10.00
CA GLY A 69 18.15 3.47 10.83
C GLY A 69 18.46 3.07 12.27
N ASP A 70 18.80 4.03 13.14
CA ASP A 70 19.28 3.75 14.50
C ASP A 70 18.50 4.52 15.59
N GLU A 71 19.00 4.50 16.83
CA GLU A 71 18.36 5.19 17.96
C GLU A 71 18.32 6.72 17.81
N PHE A 72 19.23 7.30 17.03
CA PHE A 72 19.47 8.74 16.93
C PHE A 72 19.05 9.35 15.59
N VAL A 73 19.04 8.53 14.55
CA VAL A 73 18.75 8.88 13.16
C VAL A 73 17.70 7.90 12.64
N SER A 74 16.52 8.41 12.27
CA SER A 74 15.47 7.59 11.67
C SER A 74 15.91 7.09 10.30
N GLY A 75 15.56 5.86 9.92
CA GLY A 75 15.70 5.41 8.54
C GLY A 75 14.55 5.87 7.64
N ASP A 76 14.79 5.89 6.34
CA ASP A 76 13.75 6.11 5.33
C ASP A 76 13.86 5.12 4.15
N VAL A 77 12.96 5.29 3.17
CA VAL A 77 12.96 4.51 1.92
C VAL A 77 14.26 4.72 1.13
N ASN A 78 14.89 5.90 1.20
CA ASN A 78 16.14 6.17 0.51
C ASN A 78 17.30 5.33 1.09
N ASN A 79 17.43 5.27 2.42
CA ASN A 79 18.41 4.43 3.12
C ASN A 79 18.21 2.95 2.77
N MET A 80 16.96 2.48 2.80
CA MET A 80 16.62 1.11 2.40
C MET A 80 17.05 0.80 0.95
N LEU A 81 16.73 1.68 0.00
CA LEU A 81 17.10 1.49 -1.40
C LEU A 81 18.62 1.54 -1.60
N ALA A 82 19.33 2.41 -0.88
CA ALA A 82 20.79 2.46 -0.91
C ALA A 82 21.42 1.16 -0.40
N ALA A 83 20.88 0.55 0.65
CA ALA A 83 21.36 -0.73 1.14
C ALA A 83 21.26 -1.86 0.09
N PHE A 84 20.24 -1.82 -0.76
CA PHE A 84 20.02 -2.83 -1.81
C PHE A 84 20.81 -2.59 -3.10
N ASP A 85 21.30 -1.37 -3.34
CA ASP A 85 22.10 -1.07 -4.53
C ASP A 85 23.34 -0.21 -4.27
N LYS A 86 24.50 -0.81 -4.51
CA LYS A 86 25.80 -0.14 -4.39
C LYS A 86 25.99 1.04 -5.37
N TYR A 87 25.21 1.11 -6.45
CA TYR A 87 25.26 2.24 -7.40
C TYR A 87 24.30 3.38 -7.03
N TYR A 88 23.51 3.19 -5.97
CA TYR A 88 22.58 4.14 -5.40
C TYR A 88 23.08 4.73 -4.07
N CYS A 89 24.34 4.49 -3.70
CA CYS A 89 24.90 5.01 -2.46
C CYS A 89 24.91 6.54 -2.38
N GLY A 90 24.73 7.01 -1.15
CA GLY A 90 24.74 8.42 -0.78
C GLY A 90 23.35 9.01 -0.64
N SER A 91 23.32 10.22 -0.09
CA SER A 91 22.10 11.01 -0.02
C SER A 91 21.79 11.63 -1.37
N LEU A 92 20.54 11.50 -1.82
CA LEU A 92 20.01 12.27 -2.95
C LEU A 92 19.83 13.75 -2.58
N ASN A 93 19.42 14.01 -1.34
CA ASN A 93 19.24 15.33 -0.77
C ASN A 93 19.52 15.30 0.73
N SER A 94 20.62 15.90 1.17
CA SER A 94 21.08 15.82 2.57
C SER A 94 20.18 16.55 3.57
N SER A 95 19.21 17.33 3.10
CA SER A 95 18.19 17.96 3.94
C SER A 95 16.93 17.10 4.10
N LEU A 96 16.76 16.08 3.27
CA LEU A 96 15.62 15.16 3.30
C LEU A 96 16.03 13.78 3.80
N ASP A 97 17.18 13.28 3.34
CA ASP A 97 17.63 11.93 3.67
C ASP A 97 18.34 11.92 5.03
N PRO A 98 18.05 10.93 5.87
CA PRO A 98 18.89 10.59 7.01
C PRO A 98 20.32 10.24 6.56
N GLN A 99 21.31 10.73 7.31
CA GLN A 99 22.73 10.63 6.93
C GLN A 99 23.44 9.54 7.72
N TYR A 100 24.08 8.62 6.99
CA TYR A 100 24.98 7.61 7.54
C TYR A 100 26.38 7.74 6.89
N PRO A 101 27.47 7.50 7.64
CA PRO A 101 27.51 7.04 9.04
C PRO A 101 27.07 8.10 10.07
N ASP A 102 26.35 7.69 11.12
CA ASP A 102 26.10 8.53 12.30
C ASP A 102 27.31 8.44 13.24
N THR A 103 28.06 9.53 13.32
CA THR A 103 29.30 9.63 14.11
C THR A 103 29.08 10.00 15.57
N LYS A 104 27.82 10.21 16.00
CA LYS A 104 27.50 10.50 17.40
C LYS A 104 27.86 9.31 18.30
N PRO A 105 28.22 9.53 19.58
CA PRO A 105 28.45 8.43 20.52
C PRO A 105 27.22 7.53 20.65
N GLY A 106 27.34 6.28 20.23
CA GLY A 106 26.25 5.29 20.20
C GLY A 106 25.56 5.14 18.85
N GLY A 107 25.78 6.05 17.90
CA GLY A 107 25.21 5.98 16.55
C GLY A 107 25.88 4.92 15.66
N TYR A 108 25.20 4.55 14.58
CA TYR A 108 25.72 3.62 13.60
C TYR A 108 26.78 4.28 12.72
N ASN A 109 28.04 4.15 13.16
CA ASN A 109 29.20 4.78 12.51
C ASN A 109 29.67 4.07 11.21
N HIS A 110 28.75 3.38 10.53
CA HIS A 110 28.95 2.71 9.25
C HIS A 110 27.78 3.01 8.30
N THR A 111 27.82 2.47 7.09
CA THR A 111 26.67 2.44 6.18
C THR A 111 26.58 1.05 5.56
N ASP A 112 25.35 0.56 5.38
CA ASP A 112 25.08 -0.74 4.77
C ASP A 112 24.84 -0.64 3.26
N CYS A 113 25.20 0.51 2.66
CA CYS A 113 24.96 0.75 1.25
C CYS A 113 25.51 -0.37 0.34
N GLY A 114 24.63 -0.92 -0.51
CA GLY A 114 24.94 -1.95 -1.48
C GLY A 114 25.40 -3.27 -0.89
N ASN A 115 25.17 -3.49 0.40
CA ASN A 115 25.64 -4.67 1.13
C ASN A 115 24.50 -5.57 1.61
N VAL A 116 23.24 -5.21 1.32
CA VAL A 116 22.05 -5.96 1.75
C VAL A 116 21.36 -6.58 0.55
N THR A 117 20.93 -7.83 0.70
CA THR A 117 20.22 -8.55 -0.37
C THR A 117 18.72 -8.30 -0.23
N PRO A 118 18.05 -7.72 -1.24
CA PRO A 118 16.62 -7.46 -1.14
C PRO A 118 15.82 -8.78 -1.07
N PRO A 119 14.69 -8.81 -0.33
CA PRO A 119 13.77 -9.95 -0.33
C PRO A 119 13.14 -10.14 -1.71
N LYS A 120 12.52 -11.30 -1.96
CA LYS A 120 11.81 -11.56 -3.23
C LYS A 120 10.44 -10.88 -3.32
N VAL A 121 9.88 -10.50 -2.19
CA VAL A 121 8.69 -9.65 -2.09
C VAL A 121 8.94 -8.66 -0.96
N LEU A 122 8.73 -7.38 -1.22
CA LEU A 122 8.88 -6.29 -0.26
C LEU A 122 7.52 -5.63 -0.08
N SER A 123 7.03 -5.58 1.16
CA SER A 123 5.80 -4.85 1.53
C SER A 123 6.16 -3.57 2.25
N ILE A 124 5.54 -2.45 1.86
CA ILE A 124 5.75 -1.13 2.47
C ILE A 124 4.39 -0.56 2.82
N SER A 125 4.10 -0.44 4.12
CA SER A 125 2.83 0.08 4.64
C SER A 125 2.91 1.57 4.99
N TYR A 126 3.87 2.31 4.43
CA TYR A 126 4.05 3.75 4.65
C TYR A 126 4.01 4.54 3.34
N THR A 127 3.37 5.70 3.41
CA THR A 127 3.38 6.68 2.33
C THR A 127 3.53 8.09 2.86
N ASN A 128 3.97 8.99 1.99
CA ASN A 128 4.04 10.43 2.21
C ASN A 128 3.34 11.14 1.03
N PRO A 129 2.91 12.40 1.18
CA PRO A 129 2.40 13.18 0.06
C PRO A 129 3.47 13.31 -1.03
N GLU A 130 3.09 13.10 -2.29
CA GLU A 130 4.01 13.19 -3.44
C GLU A 130 4.65 14.58 -3.57
N ASP A 131 3.95 15.65 -3.15
CA ASP A 131 4.46 17.01 -3.11
C ASP A 131 5.54 17.27 -2.03
N SER A 132 5.78 16.29 -1.14
CA SER A 132 6.83 16.41 -0.12
C SER A 132 8.24 16.37 -0.68
N PHE A 133 8.41 15.93 -1.92
CA PHE A 133 9.71 15.70 -2.52
C PHE A 133 9.80 16.34 -3.91
N PRO A 134 10.98 16.84 -4.33
CA PRO A 134 11.19 17.26 -5.71
C PRO A 134 10.98 16.10 -6.70
N ALA A 135 10.42 16.38 -7.87
CA ALA A 135 10.17 15.36 -8.90
C ALA A 135 11.40 14.51 -9.23
N ALA A 136 12.58 15.13 -9.37
CA ALA A 136 13.83 14.41 -9.66
C ALA A 136 14.26 13.45 -8.54
N TYR A 137 13.91 13.75 -7.29
CA TYR A 137 14.16 12.87 -6.14
C TYR A 137 13.28 11.62 -6.23
N LEU A 138 11.98 11.82 -6.46
CA LEU A 138 11.02 10.73 -6.65
C LEU A 138 11.37 9.86 -7.87
N GLU A 139 11.69 10.49 -8.99
CA GLU A 139 12.10 9.79 -10.22
C GLU A 139 13.33 8.90 -9.98
N ARG A 140 14.31 9.42 -9.23
CA ARG A 140 15.52 8.67 -8.93
C ARG A 140 15.26 7.48 -8.00
N GLN A 141 14.45 7.62 -6.96
CA GLN A 141 14.02 6.49 -6.14
C GLN A 141 13.16 5.48 -6.94
N CYS A 142 12.28 5.97 -7.80
CA CYS A 142 11.40 5.11 -8.60
C CYS A 142 12.20 4.18 -9.54
N ILE A 143 13.35 4.65 -10.06
CA ILE A 143 14.26 3.82 -10.86
C ILE A 143 14.84 2.66 -10.04
N GLU A 144 15.03 2.80 -8.73
CA GLU A 144 15.49 1.70 -7.87
C GLU A 144 14.41 0.63 -7.71
N PHE A 145 13.13 1.02 -7.58
CA PHE A 145 12.03 0.06 -7.62
C PHE A 145 11.94 -0.68 -8.97
N LEU A 146 12.22 -0.01 -10.09
CA LEU A 146 12.34 -0.66 -11.40
C LEU A 146 13.46 -1.72 -11.40
N LYS A 147 14.64 -1.37 -10.86
CA LYS A 147 15.78 -2.30 -10.79
C LYS A 147 15.45 -3.52 -9.92
N LEU A 148 14.81 -3.33 -8.78
CA LEU A 148 14.29 -4.42 -7.94
C LEU A 148 13.33 -5.32 -8.75
N GLY A 149 12.40 -4.71 -9.49
CA GLY A 149 11.50 -5.41 -10.40
C GLY A 149 12.23 -6.30 -11.42
N LEU A 150 13.28 -5.76 -12.06
CA LEU A 150 14.14 -6.49 -13.00
C LEU A 150 14.97 -7.60 -12.35
N MET A 151 15.28 -7.47 -11.06
CA MET A 151 15.97 -8.48 -10.26
C MET A 151 15.04 -9.59 -9.74
N GLY A 152 13.75 -9.57 -10.13
CA GLY A 152 12.77 -10.56 -9.71
C GLY A 152 12.17 -10.30 -8.33
N VAL A 153 12.26 -9.05 -7.84
CA VAL A 153 11.62 -8.61 -6.59
C VAL A 153 10.26 -7.97 -6.91
N THR A 154 9.22 -8.35 -6.18
CA THR A 154 7.94 -7.64 -6.22
C THR A 154 7.89 -6.61 -5.09
N VAL A 155 7.73 -5.33 -5.42
CA VAL A 155 7.57 -4.26 -4.43
C VAL A 155 6.10 -3.87 -4.34
N VAL A 156 5.52 -3.98 -3.14
CA VAL A 156 4.11 -3.77 -2.83
C VAL A 156 4.00 -2.59 -1.86
N VAL A 157 3.14 -1.62 -2.14
CA VAL A 157 3.01 -0.39 -1.35
C VAL A 157 1.55 -0.11 -1.05
N SER A 158 1.20 0.20 0.20
CA SER A 158 -0.15 0.65 0.56
C SER A 158 -0.50 1.95 -0.19
N SER A 159 -1.77 2.14 -0.58
CA SER A 159 -2.16 3.32 -1.37
C SER A 159 -2.50 4.56 -0.54
N GLY A 160 -2.66 4.40 0.78
CA GLY A 160 -3.04 5.45 1.71
C GLY A 160 -4.48 5.28 2.25
N ASP A 161 -4.77 5.95 3.36
CA ASP A 161 -5.97 5.66 4.16
C ASP A 161 -7.01 6.78 4.22
N TYR A 162 -6.74 7.91 3.54
CA TYR A 162 -7.57 9.11 3.60
C TYR A 162 -8.08 9.52 2.23
N GLY A 163 -8.28 8.54 1.35
CA GLY A 163 -8.73 8.77 -0.02
C GLY A 163 -7.82 9.75 -0.76
N THR A 164 -8.41 10.79 -1.32
CA THR A 164 -7.67 11.85 -2.04
C THR A 164 -7.07 12.92 -1.11
N ALA A 165 -7.39 12.88 0.18
CA ALA A 165 -6.95 13.81 1.21
C ALA A 165 -5.88 13.18 2.13
N SER A 166 -4.86 12.58 1.52
CA SER A 166 -3.79 11.86 2.22
C SER A 166 -2.54 12.73 2.44
N GLY A 167 -2.71 14.02 2.77
CA GLY A 167 -1.60 14.96 2.96
C GLY A 167 -0.75 14.73 4.23
N TYR A 168 0.00 15.74 4.67
CA TYR A 168 0.88 15.65 5.87
C TYR A 168 0.15 15.33 7.16
N SER A 169 -1.17 15.50 7.18
CA SER A 169 -2.02 15.02 8.25
C SER A 169 -3.25 14.32 7.66
N PRO A 170 -3.87 13.40 8.41
CA PRO A 170 -5.12 12.78 8.01
C PRO A 170 -6.15 13.81 7.51
N GLY A 171 -6.61 13.65 6.27
CA GLY A 171 -7.60 14.54 5.68
C GLY A 171 -7.07 15.86 5.12
N THR A 172 -5.76 16.02 4.90
CA THR A 172 -5.21 17.20 4.23
C THR A 172 -4.96 17.01 2.73
N CYS A 173 -4.96 18.11 2.00
CA CYS A 173 -4.99 18.25 0.56
C CYS A 173 -4.00 19.32 0.12
N ILE A 174 -3.65 19.31 -1.16
CA ILE A 174 -2.77 20.32 -1.75
C ILE A 174 -3.51 21.67 -1.74
N ASP A 175 -2.99 22.64 -0.99
CA ASP A 175 -3.46 24.01 -1.03
C ASP A 175 -3.09 24.63 -2.39
N ARG A 176 -4.10 25.00 -3.17
CA ARG A 176 -3.93 25.65 -4.48
C ARG A 176 -3.08 26.92 -4.46
N LYS A 177 -2.90 27.56 -3.30
CA LYS A 177 -2.06 28.75 -3.14
C LYS A 177 -0.60 28.43 -2.91
N THR A 178 -0.31 27.37 -2.17
CA THR A 178 1.06 27.05 -1.73
C THR A 178 1.66 25.87 -2.49
N GLY A 179 0.82 25.02 -3.07
CA GLY A 179 1.23 23.77 -3.71
C GLY A 179 1.61 22.67 -2.71
N VAL A 180 1.25 22.84 -1.42
CA VAL A 180 1.65 21.96 -0.32
C VAL A 180 0.42 21.31 0.32
N SER A 181 0.53 20.04 0.70
CA SER A 181 -0.54 19.20 1.25
C SER A 181 -0.99 19.52 2.68
N ASN A 182 -1.35 20.78 2.96
CA ASN A 182 -1.67 21.30 4.30
C ASN A 182 -3.08 21.93 4.44
N ALA A 183 -3.93 21.88 3.42
CA ALA A 183 -5.29 22.41 3.47
C ALA A 183 -6.34 21.31 3.67
N THR A 184 -7.54 21.64 4.15
CA THR A 184 -8.65 20.67 4.27
C THR A 184 -9.48 20.52 2.98
N THR A 185 -9.30 21.43 2.03
CA THR A 185 -9.91 21.42 0.69
C THR A 185 -8.87 21.90 -0.32
N GLY A 186 -8.97 21.45 -1.57
CA GLY A 186 -8.00 21.85 -2.59
C GLY A 186 -7.82 20.80 -3.68
N GLU A 187 -6.59 20.70 -4.17
CA GLU A 187 -6.16 19.65 -5.08
C GLU A 187 -5.95 18.33 -4.33
N PHE A 188 -6.20 17.22 -5.02
CA PHE A 188 -5.96 15.87 -4.52
C PHE A 188 -4.47 15.66 -4.27
N SER A 189 -4.16 14.95 -3.19
CA SER A 189 -2.80 14.69 -2.71
C SER A 189 -2.38 13.24 -3.02
N PRO A 190 -1.80 12.95 -4.19
CA PRO A 190 -1.29 11.62 -4.49
C PRO A 190 -0.17 11.21 -3.52
N GLN A 191 0.00 9.89 -3.32
CA GLN A 191 0.90 9.33 -2.31
C GLN A 191 2.17 8.74 -2.92
N TRP A 192 3.30 8.92 -2.27
CA TRP A 192 4.61 8.35 -2.58
C TRP A 192 5.01 7.34 -1.49
N PRO A 193 5.54 6.14 -1.81
CA PRO A 193 5.89 5.62 -3.14
C PRO A 193 4.76 5.01 -3.98
N ALA A 194 3.52 4.98 -3.49
CA ALA A 194 2.38 4.36 -4.18
C ALA A 194 2.19 4.85 -5.64
N SER A 195 2.52 6.12 -5.91
CA SER A 195 2.43 6.75 -7.23
C SER A 195 3.56 6.35 -8.20
N CYS A 196 4.61 5.65 -7.74
CA CYS A 196 5.67 5.14 -8.62
C CYS A 196 5.08 4.09 -9.60
N PRO A 197 5.36 4.19 -10.92
CA PRO A 197 4.95 3.17 -11.89
C PRO A 197 5.59 1.79 -11.72
N TRP A 198 6.61 1.66 -10.88
CA TRP A 198 7.42 0.44 -10.74
C TRP A 198 7.18 -0.31 -9.43
N VAL A 199 6.15 0.09 -8.68
CA VAL A 199 5.61 -0.65 -7.53
C VAL A 199 4.19 -1.10 -7.81
N THR A 200 3.73 -2.14 -7.13
CA THR A 200 2.31 -2.52 -7.10
C THR A 200 1.65 -1.79 -5.93
N SER A 201 0.85 -0.78 -6.24
CA SER A 201 0.08 -0.05 -5.23
C SER A 201 -1.19 -0.82 -4.88
N VAL A 202 -1.46 -0.97 -3.58
CA VAL A 202 -2.57 -1.77 -3.06
C VAL A 202 -3.54 -0.90 -2.26
N GLY A 203 -4.76 -0.78 -2.76
CA GLY A 203 -5.85 -0.11 -2.08
C GLY A 203 -6.68 -1.02 -1.20
N GLY A 204 -7.78 -0.45 -0.69
CA GLY A 204 -8.65 -1.08 0.29
C GLY A 204 -10.03 -1.44 -0.26
N THR A 205 -10.48 -2.65 0.03
CA THR A 205 -11.86 -3.10 -0.05
C THR A 205 -12.42 -3.39 1.33
N GLN A 206 -13.73 -3.58 1.41
CA GLN A 206 -14.40 -4.07 2.60
C GLN A 206 -15.50 -5.06 2.21
N ARG A 207 -15.83 -5.98 3.11
CA ARG A 207 -16.98 -6.89 2.90
C ARG A 207 -18.28 -6.10 3.00
N VAL A 208 -19.25 -6.45 2.16
CA VAL A 208 -20.63 -5.99 2.34
C VAL A 208 -21.15 -6.56 3.67
N THR A 209 -21.22 -5.74 4.72
CA THR A 209 -21.75 -6.20 6.03
C THR A 209 -23.27 -6.12 6.05
N GLN A 210 -23.90 -7.08 6.74
CA GLN A 210 -25.36 -7.27 6.82
C GLN A 210 -26.11 -6.15 7.59
N SER A 211 -25.38 -5.10 8.03
CA SER A 211 -25.83 -4.09 8.98
C SER A 211 -25.50 -2.66 8.52
N ALA A 212 -25.80 -2.31 7.26
CA ALA A 212 -26.01 -0.90 6.91
C ALA A 212 -27.32 -0.44 7.57
N SER A 213 -27.24 0.05 8.81
CA SER A 213 -28.38 0.53 9.57
C SER A 213 -28.91 1.86 9.00
N ALA A 214 -30.14 1.79 8.51
CA ALA A 214 -31.21 2.79 8.60
C ALA A 214 -31.10 4.17 7.90
N ASN A 215 -30.00 4.56 7.25
CA ASN A 215 -29.97 5.82 6.47
C ASN A 215 -29.31 5.73 5.08
N ASP A 216 -28.88 4.54 4.66
CA ASP A 216 -28.31 4.37 3.34
C ASP A 216 -29.44 4.19 2.31
N SER A 217 -29.71 5.26 1.55
CA SER A 217 -30.68 5.25 0.45
C SER A 217 -30.06 4.74 -0.86
N ILE A 218 -29.07 3.85 -0.79
CA ILE A 218 -28.53 3.11 -1.92
C ILE A 218 -29.10 1.68 -1.89
N ALA A 219 -30.26 1.53 -2.52
CA ALA A 219 -30.88 0.32 -3.06
C ALA A 219 -30.61 -1.04 -2.37
N GLY A 220 -31.60 -1.52 -1.60
CA GLY A 220 -32.03 -2.92 -1.65
C GLY A 220 -31.65 -3.86 -0.49
N THR A 221 -32.18 -3.63 0.71
CA THR A 221 -31.88 -4.44 1.92
C THR A 221 -32.95 -5.48 2.33
N ALA A 222 -33.50 -6.26 1.38
CA ALA A 222 -34.47 -7.32 1.72
C ALA A 222 -34.13 -8.76 1.26
N ASP A 223 -33.11 -8.97 0.41
CA ASP A 223 -32.87 -10.29 -0.21
C ASP A 223 -31.50 -10.93 0.08
N MET A 224 -30.76 -10.45 1.09
CA MET A 224 -29.34 -10.83 1.25
C MET A 224 -29.07 -12.07 2.13
N ARG A 225 -30.06 -12.60 2.88
CA ARG A 225 -29.87 -13.75 3.79
C ARG A 225 -29.95 -15.13 3.12
N ARG A 226 -30.22 -15.20 1.81
CA ARG A 226 -30.40 -16.46 1.07
C ARG A 226 -29.39 -16.69 -0.06
N ASN A 227 -28.45 -15.77 -0.26
CA ASN A 227 -27.57 -15.80 -1.43
C ASN A 227 -26.08 -15.82 -1.00
N SER A 228 -25.45 -17.00 -1.11
CA SER A 228 -24.02 -17.20 -0.80
C SER A 228 -23.09 -16.28 -1.61
N ARG A 229 -23.55 -15.72 -2.73
CA ARG A 229 -22.82 -14.73 -3.54
C ARG A 229 -22.63 -13.38 -2.86
N LEU A 230 -23.50 -13.00 -1.92
CA LEU A 230 -23.42 -11.71 -1.22
C LEU A 230 -22.51 -11.75 0.02
N ALA A 231 -22.23 -12.95 0.55
CA ALA A 231 -21.31 -13.11 1.68
C ALA A 231 -19.84 -12.85 1.30
N THR A 232 -19.52 -12.92 0.01
CA THR A 232 -18.18 -12.67 -0.54
C THR A 232 -18.11 -11.36 -1.34
N ALA A 233 -19.19 -10.59 -1.42
CA ALA A 233 -19.19 -9.33 -2.14
C ALA A 233 -18.32 -8.30 -1.40
N GLU A 234 -17.58 -7.52 -2.17
CA GLU A 234 -16.69 -6.46 -1.69
C GLU A 234 -17.11 -5.12 -2.29
N THR A 235 -16.95 -4.05 -1.51
CA THR A 235 -17.06 -2.65 -1.94
C THR A 235 -15.73 -1.94 -1.70
N ALA A 236 -15.56 -0.75 -2.27
CA ALA A 236 -14.47 0.13 -1.86
C ALA A 236 -14.49 0.34 -0.33
N PHE A 237 -13.29 0.37 0.27
CA PHE A 237 -13.12 0.60 1.70
C PHE A 237 -13.58 2.01 2.08
N SER A 238 -14.45 2.09 3.09
CA SER A 238 -14.89 3.34 3.70
C SER A 238 -15.28 3.13 5.16
N ALA A 239 -14.52 3.70 6.08
CA ALA A 239 -14.77 3.70 7.51
C ALA A 239 -14.89 5.13 8.05
N VAL A 240 -15.92 5.37 8.86
CA VAL A 240 -16.07 6.61 9.62
C VAL A 240 -15.38 6.42 10.96
N LEU A 241 -14.18 6.99 11.10
CA LEU A 241 -13.40 6.95 12.34
C LEU A 241 -13.57 8.28 13.09
N PRO A 242 -13.35 8.31 14.42
CA PRO A 242 -13.41 9.55 15.18
C PRO A 242 -12.47 10.62 14.61
N GLY A 243 -13.04 11.71 14.07
CA GLY A 243 -12.29 12.87 13.57
C GLY A 243 -11.89 12.83 12.09
N VAL A 244 -11.97 11.69 11.40
CA VAL A 244 -11.64 11.60 9.97
C VAL A 244 -12.35 10.43 9.28
N ASN A 245 -12.81 10.64 8.05
CA ASN A 245 -13.28 9.56 7.19
C ASN A 245 -12.06 8.87 6.56
N SER A 246 -11.92 7.57 6.79
CA SER A 246 -10.89 6.75 6.18
C SER A 246 -11.48 6.04 4.97
N THR A 247 -10.83 6.20 3.81
CA THR A 247 -11.24 5.54 2.56
C THR A 247 -10.00 5.13 1.78
N SER A 248 -10.14 4.17 0.86
CA SER A 248 -9.02 3.70 0.03
C SER A 248 -8.32 4.86 -0.69
N GLY A 249 -7.02 5.02 -0.44
CA GLY A 249 -6.17 5.95 -1.17
C GLY A 249 -6.14 5.61 -2.65
N GLY A 250 -6.21 6.63 -3.51
CA GLY A 250 -6.22 6.44 -4.95
C GLY A 250 -6.37 7.75 -5.69
N GLY A 251 -5.95 7.76 -6.95
CA GLY A 251 -5.92 8.94 -7.79
C GLY A 251 -4.89 8.85 -8.90
N PHE A 252 -4.35 10.01 -9.30
CA PHE A 252 -3.37 10.12 -10.36
C PHE A 252 -2.16 10.90 -9.86
N SER A 253 -0.96 10.41 -10.17
CA SER A 253 0.30 11.09 -9.89
C SER A 253 0.39 12.44 -10.61
N ASN A 254 0.98 13.44 -9.95
CA ASN A 254 1.35 14.72 -10.53
C ASN A 254 2.76 14.68 -11.18
N VAL A 255 3.59 13.69 -10.83
CA VAL A 255 4.98 13.55 -11.29
C VAL A 255 5.11 12.56 -12.44
N PHE A 256 4.57 11.36 -12.26
CA PHE A 256 4.79 10.22 -13.15
C PHE A 256 3.72 10.15 -14.24
N PRO A 257 4.10 9.95 -15.51
CA PRO A 257 3.12 9.70 -16.57
C PRO A 257 2.50 8.31 -16.43
N ALA A 258 1.32 8.12 -17.01
CA ALA A 258 0.72 6.78 -17.11
C ALA A 258 1.64 5.81 -17.88
N PRO A 259 2.10 4.70 -17.26
CA PRO A 259 2.93 3.72 -17.93
C PRO A 259 2.14 2.96 -19.01
N SER A 260 2.83 2.45 -20.02
CA SER A 260 2.20 1.81 -21.20
C SER A 260 1.27 0.65 -20.84
N TYR A 261 1.60 -0.13 -19.80
CA TYR A 261 0.76 -1.24 -19.34
C TYR A 261 -0.60 -0.78 -18.79
N GLN A 262 -0.72 0.48 -18.36
CA GLN A 262 -1.90 1.03 -17.68
C GLN A 262 -2.74 1.94 -18.59
N GLN A 263 -2.15 2.53 -19.63
CA GLN A 263 -2.81 3.56 -20.47
C GLN A 263 -4.20 3.14 -20.99
N LYS A 264 -4.36 1.88 -21.42
CA LYS A 264 -5.65 1.36 -21.90
C LYS A 264 -6.71 1.34 -20.78
N ALA A 265 -6.33 0.93 -19.58
CA ALA A 265 -7.23 0.85 -18.43
C ALA A 265 -7.68 2.25 -18.00
N ILE A 266 -6.76 3.21 -17.94
CA ILE A 266 -7.07 4.62 -17.69
C ILE A 266 -7.99 5.19 -18.77
N SER A 267 -7.67 5.02 -20.06
CA SER A 267 -8.55 5.53 -21.14
C SER A 267 -9.97 4.96 -20.99
N THR A 268 -10.08 3.67 -20.71
CA THR A 268 -11.38 3.01 -20.50
C THR A 268 -12.14 3.65 -19.35
N TYR A 269 -11.48 3.94 -18.21
CA TYR A 269 -12.09 4.62 -17.07
C TYR A 269 -12.65 6.01 -17.43
N PHE A 270 -11.91 6.80 -18.22
CA PHE A 270 -12.36 8.12 -18.70
C PHE A 270 -13.47 8.05 -19.75
N ASP A 271 -13.55 6.97 -20.53
CA ASP A 271 -14.56 6.80 -21.58
C ASP A 271 -15.91 6.28 -21.04
N GLN A 272 -15.98 5.88 -19.77
CA GLN A 272 -17.23 5.41 -19.17
C GLN A 272 -18.27 6.53 -19.09
N ARG A 273 -19.51 6.23 -19.51
CA ARG A 273 -20.57 7.23 -19.69
C ARG A 273 -20.86 8.09 -18.44
N HIS A 274 -20.84 7.48 -17.26
CA HIS A 274 -21.17 8.17 -16.00
C HIS A 274 -19.91 8.71 -15.32
N GLU A 275 -18.84 7.92 -15.25
CA GLU A 275 -17.58 8.34 -14.62
C GLU A 275 -16.83 9.38 -15.44
N GLY A 276 -16.77 9.27 -16.77
CA GLY A 276 -16.06 10.21 -17.63
C GLY A 276 -16.55 11.65 -17.48
N ALA A 277 -17.87 11.86 -17.33
CA ALA A 277 -18.44 13.17 -17.07
C ALA A 277 -18.06 13.73 -15.68
N HIS A 278 -18.02 12.85 -14.67
CA HIS A 278 -17.60 13.19 -13.31
C HIS A 278 -16.11 13.54 -13.26
N LEU A 279 -15.24 12.71 -13.83
CA LEU A 279 -13.80 12.95 -13.94
C LEU A 279 -13.50 14.26 -14.68
N THR A 280 -14.21 14.53 -15.78
CA THR A 280 -14.10 15.81 -16.50
C THR A 280 -14.50 16.99 -15.62
N SER A 281 -15.52 16.84 -14.77
CA SER A 281 -15.92 17.86 -13.81
C SER A 281 -14.84 18.10 -12.76
N LEU A 282 -14.26 17.05 -12.19
CA LEU A 282 -13.17 17.16 -11.21
C LEU A 282 -11.95 17.88 -11.79
N GLN A 283 -11.56 17.53 -13.03
CA GLN A 283 -10.47 18.19 -13.75
C GLN A 283 -10.76 19.68 -13.99
N LYS A 284 -11.96 20.01 -14.46
CA LYS A 284 -12.37 21.42 -14.68
C LYS A 284 -12.37 22.25 -13.40
N ASN A 285 -12.68 21.62 -12.27
CA ASN A 285 -12.66 22.24 -10.96
C ASN A 285 -11.26 22.25 -10.31
N GLY A 286 -10.24 21.74 -11.00
CA GLY A 286 -8.86 21.74 -10.52
C GLY A 286 -8.68 20.88 -9.27
N PHE A 287 -9.27 19.69 -9.25
CA PHE A 287 -8.99 18.69 -8.20
C PHE A 287 -7.77 17.85 -8.53
N PHE A 288 -7.49 17.59 -9.81
CA PHE A 288 -6.27 16.92 -10.25
C PHE A 288 -5.90 17.41 -11.66
N ASN A 289 -4.67 17.12 -12.08
CA ASN A 289 -4.12 17.67 -13.30
C ASN A 289 -4.97 17.34 -14.55
N ALA A 290 -5.57 18.37 -15.14
CA ALA A 290 -6.41 18.27 -16.34
C ALA A 290 -5.60 18.12 -17.64
N THR A 291 -4.30 18.44 -17.63
CA THR A 291 -3.44 18.53 -18.81
C THR A 291 -2.54 17.30 -19.03
N ARG A 292 -2.35 16.49 -17.99
CA ARG A 292 -1.56 15.26 -18.03
C ARG A 292 -2.22 14.23 -17.14
N ILE A 293 -2.70 13.14 -17.74
CA ILE A 293 -3.14 11.98 -16.96
C ILE A 293 -1.89 11.23 -16.51
N GLY A 294 -1.57 11.33 -15.22
CA GLY A 294 -0.43 10.64 -14.60
C GLY A 294 -0.68 9.15 -14.38
N ARG A 295 0.29 8.48 -13.74
CA ARG A 295 0.13 7.11 -13.23
C ARG A 295 -1.08 7.06 -12.30
N GLY A 296 -2.08 6.26 -12.65
CA GLY A 296 -3.27 6.04 -11.83
C GLY A 296 -2.96 5.02 -10.74
N PHE A 297 -3.45 5.15 -9.52
CA PHE A 297 -3.26 4.17 -8.45
C PHE A 297 -4.56 4.06 -7.62
N PRO A 298 -4.82 2.93 -6.93
CA PRO A 298 -3.96 1.74 -6.82
C PRO A 298 -3.96 0.85 -8.08
N ASP A 299 -3.13 -0.18 -8.10
CA ASP A 299 -3.13 -1.21 -9.15
C ASP A 299 -4.12 -2.33 -8.84
N VAL A 300 -4.22 -2.72 -7.57
CA VAL A 300 -5.10 -3.76 -7.04
C VAL A 300 -5.60 -3.32 -5.67
N SER A 301 -6.47 -4.11 -5.06
CA SER A 301 -6.90 -3.87 -3.68
C SER A 301 -7.07 -5.16 -2.91
N THR A 302 -7.05 -5.09 -1.58
CA THR A 302 -7.46 -6.20 -0.72
C THR A 302 -8.26 -5.64 0.45
N LEU A 303 -8.76 -6.49 1.35
CA LEU A 303 -9.49 -6.01 2.51
C LEU A 303 -8.65 -5.00 3.31
N ALA A 304 -9.27 -3.89 3.70
CA ALA A 304 -8.70 -2.83 4.55
C ALA A 304 -9.59 -2.55 5.77
N SER A 305 -10.57 -3.41 6.06
CA SER A 305 -11.53 -3.23 7.14
C SER A 305 -11.55 -4.41 8.09
N THR A 306 -11.70 -4.13 9.39
CA THR A 306 -12.02 -5.14 10.41
C THR A 306 -10.92 -6.20 10.56
N TYR A 307 -9.66 -5.76 10.55
CA TYR A 307 -8.52 -6.61 10.89
C TYR A 307 -8.42 -6.72 12.41
N LEU A 308 -8.25 -7.94 12.91
CA LEU A 308 -8.06 -8.17 14.33
C LEU A 308 -6.56 -8.27 14.57
N VAL A 309 -6.02 -7.43 15.44
CA VAL A 309 -4.58 -7.34 15.72
C VAL A 309 -4.39 -7.25 17.22
N TYR A 310 -3.37 -7.94 17.76
CA TYR A 310 -2.93 -7.68 19.13
C TYR A 310 -1.95 -6.52 19.16
N ILE A 311 -2.19 -5.53 20.01
CA ILE A 311 -1.32 -4.36 20.17
C ILE A 311 -1.21 -4.04 21.66
N GLU A 312 0.01 -4.02 22.18
CA GLU A 312 0.31 -3.87 23.61
C GLU A 312 -0.52 -4.81 24.49
N GLY A 313 -0.77 -6.01 23.97
CA GLY A 313 -1.47 -7.10 24.63
C GLY A 313 -2.99 -7.07 24.52
N VAL A 314 -3.58 -6.09 23.84
CA VAL A 314 -5.03 -5.92 23.65
C VAL A 314 -5.43 -6.30 22.24
N LEU A 315 -6.51 -7.07 22.10
CA LEU A 315 -7.08 -7.40 20.80
C LEU A 315 -7.89 -6.20 20.29
N GLU A 316 -7.39 -5.55 19.26
CA GLU A 316 -7.97 -4.37 18.64
C GLU A 316 -8.50 -4.66 17.24
N THR A 317 -9.44 -3.84 16.80
CA THR A 317 -9.91 -3.86 15.41
C THR A 317 -9.31 -2.67 14.67
N VAL A 318 -8.48 -2.95 13.67
CA VAL A 318 -7.79 -1.95 12.86
C VAL A 318 -8.31 -1.92 11.42
N TYR A 319 -8.04 -0.81 10.74
CA TYR A 319 -8.48 -0.48 9.39
C TYR A 319 -7.32 0.20 8.66
N GLY A 320 -7.34 0.16 7.33
CA GLY A 320 -6.35 0.81 6.48
C GLY A 320 -5.74 -0.10 5.43
N THR A 321 -5.24 0.51 4.37
CA THR A 321 -4.47 -0.10 3.28
C THR A 321 -3.10 -0.61 3.75
N SER A 322 -2.63 -0.16 4.91
CA SER A 322 -1.60 -0.79 5.73
C SER A 322 -1.84 -2.29 5.90
N ALA A 323 -3.06 -2.73 6.18
CA ALA A 323 -3.38 -4.15 6.27
C ALA A 323 -3.41 -4.85 4.89
N SER A 324 -3.63 -4.09 3.83
CA SER A 324 -3.79 -4.61 2.47
C SER A 324 -2.47 -4.97 1.81
N ALA A 325 -1.44 -4.14 1.96
CA ALA A 325 -0.12 -4.37 1.40
C ALA A 325 0.51 -5.73 1.81
N PRO A 326 0.62 -6.09 3.10
CA PRO A 326 1.21 -7.36 3.52
C PRO A 326 0.36 -8.57 3.09
N VAL A 327 -0.96 -8.43 2.97
CA VAL A 327 -1.84 -9.50 2.45
C VAL A 327 -1.56 -9.77 0.98
N PHE A 328 -1.50 -8.72 0.14
CA PHE A 328 -1.16 -8.90 -1.28
C PHE A 328 0.28 -9.40 -1.45
N ALA A 329 1.24 -8.88 -0.68
CA ALA A 329 2.62 -9.36 -0.67
C ALA A 329 2.70 -10.85 -0.31
N SER A 330 1.92 -11.30 0.68
CA SER A 330 1.84 -12.73 1.08
C SER A 330 1.30 -13.61 -0.05
N ILE A 331 0.28 -13.14 -0.79
CA ILE A 331 -0.24 -13.83 -1.98
C ILE A 331 0.86 -14.02 -3.04
N ILE A 332 1.63 -12.97 -3.31
CA ILE A 332 2.75 -13.06 -4.26
C ILE A 332 3.86 -13.97 -3.74
N ALA A 333 4.17 -13.94 -2.44
CA ALA A 333 5.17 -14.83 -1.84
C ALA A 333 4.78 -16.31 -2.00
N LEU A 334 3.50 -16.65 -1.76
CA LEU A 334 2.96 -18.00 -1.97
C LEU A 334 3.06 -18.41 -3.44
N ILE A 335 2.75 -17.52 -4.39
CA ILE A 335 2.91 -17.78 -5.83
C ILE A 335 4.39 -17.99 -6.19
N ASN A 336 5.29 -17.18 -5.65
CA ASN A 336 6.73 -17.34 -5.84
C ASN A 336 7.23 -18.69 -5.31
N ASN A 337 6.73 -19.15 -4.16
CA ASN A 337 7.04 -20.46 -3.62
C ASN A 337 6.61 -21.60 -4.56
N GLU A 338 5.39 -21.53 -5.11
CA GLU A 338 4.90 -22.50 -6.10
C GLU A 338 5.76 -22.50 -7.37
N ARG A 339 6.14 -21.31 -7.86
CA ARG A 339 7.02 -21.16 -9.01
C ARG A 339 8.40 -21.76 -8.76
N LEU A 340 9.02 -21.45 -7.62
CA LEU A 340 10.34 -21.95 -7.25
C LEU A 340 10.33 -23.49 -7.09
N ASN A 341 9.30 -24.06 -6.49
CA ASN A 341 9.12 -25.52 -6.40
C ASN A 341 8.95 -26.19 -7.77
N ALA A 342 8.45 -25.45 -8.77
CA ALA A 342 8.37 -25.88 -10.16
C ALA A 342 9.63 -25.54 -10.99
N GLY A 343 10.70 -25.06 -10.37
CA GLY A 343 11.94 -24.67 -11.05
C GLY A 343 11.84 -23.38 -11.89
N LYS A 344 10.82 -22.54 -11.64
CA LYS A 344 10.61 -21.24 -12.30
C LYS A 344 11.19 -20.10 -11.45
N PRO A 345 11.63 -18.98 -12.07
CA PRO A 345 12.04 -17.79 -11.33
C PRO A 345 10.84 -17.11 -10.65
N THR A 346 11.11 -16.23 -9.68
CA THR A 346 10.08 -15.38 -9.06
C THR A 346 9.44 -14.44 -10.07
N VAL A 347 8.26 -13.90 -9.74
CA VAL A 347 7.45 -13.10 -10.68
C VAL A 347 7.98 -11.67 -10.90
N GLY A 348 8.77 -11.12 -9.97
CA GLY A 348 9.32 -9.77 -10.09
C GLY A 348 8.26 -8.69 -10.18
N PHE A 349 8.41 -7.75 -11.10
CA PHE A 349 7.43 -6.68 -11.33
C PHE A 349 6.14 -7.22 -11.97
N VAL A 350 5.04 -7.21 -11.22
CA VAL A 350 3.80 -7.90 -11.59
C VAL A 350 2.79 -7.05 -12.38
N ASN A 351 2.88 -5.72 -12.34
CA ASN A 351 1.82 -4.86 -12.89
C ASN A 351 1.50 -5.16 -14.37
N PRO A 352 2.47 -5.31 -15.30
CA PRO A 352 2.12 -5.60 -16.69
C PRO A 352 1.30 -6.87 -16.88
N VAL A 353 1.55 -7.90 -16.06
CA VAL A 353 0.78 -9.15 -16.06
C VAL A 353 -0.62 -8.92 -15.49
N LEU A 354 -0.74 -8.18 -14.39
CA LEU A 354 -2.05 -7.86 -13.78
C LEU A 354 -2.96 -7.10 -14.76
N TYR A 355 -2.45 -6.05 -15.41
CA TYR A 355 -3.24 -5.28 -16.38
C TYR A 355 -3.55 -6.06 -17.67
N ALA A 356 -2.75 -7.07 -18.00
CA ALA A 356 -3.05 -7.98 -19.11
C ALA A 356 -4.07 -9.07 -18.75
N HIS A 357 -4.21 -9.38 -17.46
CA HIS A 357 -5.04 -10.47 -16.93
C HIS A 357 -5.99 -10.01 -15.80
N PRO A 358 -6.85 -9.00 -16.03
CA PRO A 358 -7.79 -8.52 -15.02
C PRO A 358 -8.78 -9.62 -14.57
N GLU A 359 -9.02 -10.65 -15.37
CA GLU A 359 -9.86 -11.80 -15.02
C GLU A 359 -9.37 -12.61 -13.82
N ALA A 360 -8.10 -12.43 -13.43
CA ALA A 360 -7.51 -13.03 -12.24
C ALA A 360 -7.92 -12.34 -10.93
N LEU A 361 -8.64 -11.22 -11.02
CA LEU A 361 -9.08 -10.39 -9.92
C LEU A 361 -10.61 -10.34 -9.87
N ASN A 362 -11.15 -9.98 -8.71
CA ASN A 362 -12.56 -9.72 -8.49
C ASN A 362 -12.78 -8.21 -8.60
N ASP A 363 -13.50 -7.82 -9.65
CA ASP A 363 -13.81 -6.43 -9.93
C ASP A 363 -14.73 -5.82 -8.85
N ILE A 364 -14.35 -4.63 -8.36
CA ILE A 364 -15.06 -3.92 -7.30
C ILE A 364 -15.74 -2.71 -7.92
N THR A 365 -17.07 -2.78 -8.04
CA THR A 365 -17.82 -1.82 -8.86
C THR A 365 -18.69 -0.87 -8.03
N THR A 366 -18.52 -0.87 -6.72
CA THR A 366 -19.36 -0.08 -5.80
C THR A 366 -18.54 0.57 -4.69
N GLY A 367 -18.97 1.77 -4.30
CA GLY A 367 -18.27 2.61 -3.34
C GLY A 367 -17.42 3.67 -4.03
N ALA A 368 -16.70 4.46 -3.22
CA ALA A 368 -15.89 5.58 -3.67
C ALA A 368 -14.83 5.90 -2.63
N ASN A 369 -13.79 6.64 -3.03
CA ASN A 369 -12.97 7.38 -2.07
C ASN A 369 -13.41 8.83 -1.97
N LEU A 370 -13.00 9.46 -0.87
CA LEU A 370 -13.43 10.80 -0.50
C LEU A 370 -12.22 11.72 -0.32
N GLY A 371 -12.44 13.03 -0.29
CA GLY A 371 -11.42 13.98 0.14
C GLY A 371 -11.47 15.33 -0.56
N CYS A 372 -10.77 16.30 0.02
CA CYS A 372 -10.48 17.61 -0.57
C CYS A 372 -11.68 18.48 -0.96
N GLY A 373 -12.88 18.17 -0.44
CA GLY A 373 -14.12 18.84 -0.81
C GLY A 373 -14.79 18.26 -2.06
N ALA A 374 -14.34 17.10 -2.55
CA ALA A 374 -15.03 16.29 -3.54
C ALA A 374 -15.61 15.03 -2.88
N ASP A 375 -16.94 14.94 -2.82
CA ASP A 375 -17.66 13.78 -2.29
C ASP A 375 -18.75 13.33 -3.29
N PRO A 376 -18.55 12.21 -4.00
CA PRO A 376 -17.34 11.40 -4.01
C PRO A 376 -16.20 12.05 -4.83
N ALA A 377 -14.97 11.68 -4.50
CA ALA A 377 -13.80 12.01 -5.30
C ALA A 377 -13.73 11.06 -6.51
N PHE A 378 -13.20 9.85 -6.37
CA PHE A 378 -13.28 8.82 -7.41
C PHE A 378 -14.28 7.73 -7.02
N ARG A 379 -14.98 7.17 -7.99
CA ARG A 379 -15.92 6.06 -7.77
C ARG A 379 -15.33 4.76 -8.29
N ALA A 380 -15.64 3.68 -7.57
CA ALA A 380 -15.37 2.33 -8.02
C ALA A 380 -16.37 1.96 -9.15
N THR A 381 -15.90 1.31 -10.20
CA THR A 381 -16.69 1.04 -11.42
C THR A 381 -16.16 -0.20 -12.15
N GLU A 382 -16.82 -0.62 -13.23
CA GLU A 382 -16.37 -1.77 -14.02
C GLU A 382 -14.94 -1.59 -14.56
N GLY A 383 -14.07 -2.56 -14.33
CA GLY A 383 -12.69 -2.56 -14.78
C GLY A 383 -11.74 -1.88 -13.80
N TRP A 384 -10.75 -1.14 -14.33
CA TRP A 384 -9.83 -0.40 -13.47
C TRP A 384 -10.43 0.94 -13.04
N ASP A 385 -10.29 1.27 -11.76
CA ASP A 385 -10.65 2.58 -11.21
C ASP A 385 -9.61 3.12 -10.22
N ALA A 386 -9.68 4.44 -9.97
CA ALA A 386 -8.78 5.15 -9.07
C ALA A 386 -9.16 5.03 -7.57
N VAL A 387 -9.82 3.93 -7.19
CA VAL A 387 -10.22 3.62 -5.80
C VAL A 387 -9.71 2.23 -5.39
N THR A 388 -9.97 1.22 -6.22
CA THR A 388 -9.73 -0.20 -5.96
C THR A 388 -8.84 -0.86 -7.00
N GLY A 389 -8.41 -0.11 -8.02
CA GLY A 389 -7.53 -0.58 -9.07
C GLY A 389 -8.25 -1.60 -9.94
N LEU A 390 -7.59 -2.72 -10.24
CA LEU A 390 -8.18 -3.85 -10.95
C LEU A 390 -9.04 -4.76 -10.03
N GLY A 391 -9.21 -4.38 -8.76
CA GLY A 391 -9.96 -5.15 -7.77
C GLY A 391 -9.11 -6.11 -6.94
N SER A 392 -9.77 -7.09 -6.30
CA SER A 392 -9.16 -7.95 -5.30
C SER A 392 -8.73 -9.33 -5.80
N PRO A 393 -7.59 -9.87 -5.36
CA PRO A 393 -7.03 -11.09 -5.95
C PRO A 393 -7.85 -12.34 -5.65
N ASP A 394 -8.19 -13.10 -6.70
CA ASP A 394 -8.56 -14.51 -6.58
C ASP A 394 -7.26 -15.33 -6.64
N PHE A 395 -6.83 -15.86 -5.50
CA PHE A 395 -5.56 -16.60 -5.39
C PHE A 395 -5.43 -17.72 -6.42
N ALA A 396 -6.50 -18.48 -6.69
CA ALA A 396 -6.43 -19.62 -7.59
C ALA A 396 -6.24 -19.16 -9.04
N ARG A 397 -6.95 -18.12 -9.47
CA ARG A 397 -6.81 -17.56 -10.83
C ARG A 397 -5.46 -16.86 -10.98
N LEU A 398 -5.06 -16.07 -9.99
CA LEU A 398 -3.80 -15.34 -10.01
C LEU A 398 -2.61 -16.30 -10.05
N LYS A 399 -2.61 -17.34 -9.20
CA LYS A 399 -1.62 -18.42 -9.27
C LYS A 399 -1.60 -19.07 -10.65
N ASN A 400 -2.77 -19.39 -11.22
CA ASN A 400 -2.82 -20.01 -12.54
C ASN A 400 -2.19 -19.12 -13.62
N VAL A 401 -2.47 -17.82 -13.63
CA VAL A 401 -1.82 -16.87 -14.55
C VAL A 401 -0.31 -16.90 -14.35
N PHE A 402 0.16 -16.66 -13.13
CA PHE A 402 1.59 -16.59 -12.85
C PHE A 402 2.33 -17.90 -12.99
N MET A 403 1.69 -19.07 -12.90
CA MET A 403 2.39 -20.34 -13.15
C MET A 403 2.59 -20.62 -14.65
N ASN A 404 1.76 -20.03 -15.52
CA ASN A 404 1.77 -20.27 -16.96
C ASN A 404 2.57 -19.25 -17.78
N ILE A 405 3.10 -18.21 -17.14
CA ILE A 405 4.08 -17.28 -17.74
C ILE A 405 5.54 -17.73 -17.54
#